data_AF-A0A6H2BWS1-F1
#
_entry.id   AF-A0A6H2BWS1-F1
#
_cell.length_a   1.000
_cell.length_b   1.000
_cell.length_c   1.000
_cell.angle_alpha   90.00
_cell.angle_beta   90.00
_cell.angle_gamma   90.00
#
_symmetry.space_group_name_H-M   'P 1'
#
loop_
_entity.id
_entity.type
_entity.pdbx_description
1 polymer ?
#
loop_
_entity_poly.entity_id
_entity_poly.type
_entity_poly.pdbx_seq_one_letter_code
_entity_poly.pdbx_strand_id
1 'polypeptide(L)'
;MPKLPRLTAKEAEKLLLSAGFMQIRSKGSHRIYFRENVRVVIPFHSGKVLHPKTVQQVFTAIESFEIEKIEEEINQDEEDI
;
A
#
# COMPACT_ATOMS: atom_id res chain seq x y z
N MET A 1 13.63 -11.29 9.53
CA MET A 1 13.19 -10.21 8.63
C MET A 1 13.91 -8.93 8.99
N PRO A 2 14.48 -8.19 8.02
CA PRO A 2 15.00 -6.85 8.27
C PRO A 2 13.91 -5.95 8.86
N LYS A 3 14.28 -4.99 9.69
CA LYS A 3 13.32 -4.02 10.24
C LYS A 3 12.77 -3.16 9.11
N LEU A 4 11.44 -3.06 9.02
CA LEU A 4 10.78 -2.14 8.10
C LEU A 4 11.18 -0.68 8.40
N PRO A 5 11.25 0.18 7.36
CA PRO A 5 11.58 1.58 7.55
C PRO A 5 10.50 2.28 8.40
N ARG A 6 10.91 3.35 9.09
CA ARG A 6 9.96 4.23 9.79
C ARG A 6 9.26 5.09 8.75
N LEU A 7 7.93 5.02 8.69
CA LEU A 7 7.13 5.84 7.80
C LEU A 7 6.25 6.81 8.59
N THR A 8 6.12 8.03 8.07
CA THR A 8 5.04 8.95 8.43
C THR A 8 3.77 8.62 7.64
N ALA A 9 2.62 9.16 8.07
CA ALA A 9 1.36 9.00 7.36
C ALA A 9 1.42 9.50 5.90
N LYS A 10 2.15 10.60 5.64
CA LYS A 10 2.33 11.17 4.30
C LYS A 10 3.17 10.28 3.38
N GLU A 11 4.24 9.70 3.91
CA GLU A 11 5.09 8.77 3.14
C GLU A 11 4.32 7.50 2.79
N ALA A 12 3.61 6.92 3.76
CA ALA A 12 2.76 5.76 3.52
C ALA A 12 1.65 6.03 2.50
N GLU A 13 1.00 7.20 2.55
CA GLU A 13 0.03 7.62 1.52
C GLU A 13 0.68 7.71 0.14
N LYS A 14 1.86 8.35 0.02
CA LYS A 14 2.55 8.46 -1.26
C LYS A 14 2.85 7.08 -1.86
N LEU A 15 3.28 6.12 -1.05
CA LEU A 15 3.55 4.75 -1.48
C LEU A 15 2.27 4.07 -1.99
N LEU A 16 1.18 4.12 -1.23
CA LEU A 16 -0.10 3.52 -1.63
C LEU A 16 -0.62 4.12 -2.95
N LEU A 17 -0.60 5.45 -3.09
CA LEU A 17 -1.04 6.13 -4.31
C LEU A 17 -0.16 5.74 -5.51
N SER A 18 1.16 5.60 -5.31
CA SER A 18 2.08 5.16 -6.37
C SER A 18 1.83 3.71 -6.79
N ALA A 19 1.37 2.87 -5.86
CA ALA A 19 0.96 1.50 -6.11
C ALA A 19 -0.49 1.37 -6.61
N GLY A 20 -1.14 2.46 -7.04
CA GLY A 20 -2.48 2.43 -7.64
C GLY A 20 -3.64 2.35 -6.66
N PHE A 21 -3.41 2.46 -5.34
CA PHE A 21 -4.51 2.61 -4.40
C PHE A 21 -5.16 3.99 -4.51
N MET A 22 -6.46 4.05 -4.28
CA MET A 22 -7.22 5.30 -4.22
C MET A 22 -7.69 5.58 -2.80
N GLN A 23 -7.62 6.85 -2.38
CA GLN A 23 -8.22 7.26 -1.12
C GLN A 23 -9.75 7.32 -1.27
N ILE A 24 -10.47 6.37 -0.68
CA ILE A 24 -11.94 6.28 -0.82
C ILE A 24 -12.72 6.98 0.28
N ARG A 25 -12.10 7.21 1.45
CA ARG A 25 -12.77 7.84 2.60
C ARG A 25 -11.79 8.50 3.56
N SER A 26 -12.24 9.58 4.16
CA SER A 26 -11.64 10.17 5.35
C SER A 26 -12.70 10.33 6.44
N LYS A 27 -12.37 9.98 7.69
CA LYS A 27 -13.20 10.27 8.87
C LYS A 27 -12.29 10.62 10.05
N GLY A 28 -12.38 11.86 10.52
CA GLY A 28 -11.46 12.37 11.53
C GLY A 28 -10.01 12.30 11.04
N SER A 29 -9.11 11.81 11.88
CA SER A 29 -7.70 11.62 11.53
C SER A 29 -7.41 10.33 10.77
N HIS A 30 -8.39 9.52 10.38
CA HIS A 30 -8.12 8.27 9.65
C HIS A 30 -8.50 8.41 8.18
N ARG A 31 -7.60 7.95 7.31
CA ARG A 31 -7.82 7.83 5.87
C ARG A 31 -7.85 6.37 5.46
N ILE A 32 -8.69 6.06 4.47
CA ILE A 32 -8.89 4.72 3.94
C ILE A 32 -8.49 4.72 2.46
N TYR A 33 -7.60 3.81 2.11
CA TYR A 33 -7.14 3.56 0.74
C TYR A 33 -7.61 2.20 0.27
N PHE A 34 -7.91 2.08 -1.01
CA PHE A 34 -8.50 0.89 -1.60
C PHE A 34 -7.97 0.61 -3.01
N ARG A 35 -7.74 -0.67 -3.30
CA ARG A 35 -7.47 -1.22 -4.63
C ARG A 35 -7.99 -2.65 -4.67
N GLU A 36 -8.81 -3.00 -5.67
CA GLU A 36 -9.21 -4.40 -5.99
C GLU A 36 -9.56 -5.27 -4.76
N ASN A 37 -10.37 -4.72 -3.85
CA ASN A 37 -10.83 -5.35 -2.59
C ASN A 37 -9.85 -5.32 -1.41
N VAL A 38 -8.62 -4.85 -1.60
CA VAL A 38 -7.66 -4.59 -0.52
C VAL A 38 -7.88 -3.20 0.06
N ARG A 39 -7.99 -3.12 1.39
CA ARG A 39 -8.20 -1.88 2.13
C ARG A 39 -7.07 -1.63 3.13
N VAL A 40 -6.48 -0.44 3.06
CA VAL A 40 -5.46 0.04 4.01
C VAL A 40 -5.99 1.26 4.77
N VAL A 41 -5.82 1.29 6.09
CA VAL A 41 -6.25 2.41 6.95
C VAL A 41 -5.03 3.07 7.57
N ILE A 42 -4.85 4.37 7.33
CA ILE A 42 -3.73 5.15 7.86
C ILE A 42 -4.22 6.20 8.86
N PRO A 43 -3.68 6.23 10.09
CA PRO A 43 -3.85 7.36 11.01
C PRO A 43 -2.98 8.55 10.59
N PHE A 44 -3.63 9.67 10.27
CA PHE A 44 -3.09 10.98 9.92
C PHE A 44 -3.07 11.93 11.13
N HIS A 45 -2.37 11.55 12.19
CA HIS A 45 -1.96 12.51 13.22
C HIS A 45 -0.66 13.21 12.77
N SER A 46 -0.62 14.54 12.83
CA SER A 46 0.53 15.34 12.42
C SER A 46 1.80 14.93 13.18
N GLY A 47 2.89 14.70 12.43
CA GLY A 47 4.25 14.62 12.97
C GLY A 47 4.67 13.33 13.67
N LYS A 48 3.87 12.26 13.67
CA LYS A 48 4.28 10.99 14.28
C LYS A 48 4.54 9.91 13.24
N VAL A 49 5.57 9.12 13.53
CA VAL A 49 5.87 7.87 12.83
C VAL A 49 4.72 6.88 13.07
N LEU A 50 4.32 6.19 12.02
CA LEU A 50 3.32 5.14 12.06
C LEU A 50 3.79 3.98 12.92
N HIS A 51 2.85 3.31 13.57
CA HIS A 51 3.14 2.08 14.28
C HIS A 51 3.68 1.03 13.29
N PRO A 52 4.68 0.20 13.65
CA PRO A 52 5.25 -0.81 12.76
C PRO A 52 4.22 -1.73 12.11
N LYS A 53 3.12 -2.03 12.80
CA LYS A 53 2.00 -2.83 12.24
C LYS A 53 1.32 -2.14 11.05
N THR A 54 1.12 -0.82 11.11
CA THR A 54 0.54 -0.07 9.99
C THR A 54 1.53 0.00 8.83
N VAL A 55 2.83 0.16 9.12
CA VAL A 55 3.88 0.12 8.10
C VAL A 55 3.88 -1.24 7.39
N GLN A 56 3.83 -2.33 8.15
CA GLN A 56 3.75 -3.69 7.60
C GLN A 56 2.51 -3.87 6.71
N GLN A 57 1.34 -3.40 7.16
CA GLN A 57 0.12 -3.46 6.35
C GLN A 57 0.25 -2.72 5.01
N VAL A 58 0.94 -1.58 4.99
CA VAL A 58 1.19 -0.82 3.75
C VAL A 58 2.06 -1.63 2.80
N PHE A 59 3.19 -2.17 3.27
CA PHE A 59 4.10 -2.93 2.39
C PHE A 59 3.48 -4.23 1.90
N THR A 60 2.85 -5.02 2.78
CA THR A 60 2.16 -6.26 2.37
C THR A 60 1.09 -6.00 1.32
N ALA A 61 0.34 -4.91 1.46
CA ALA A 61 -0.68 -4.55 0.49
C ALA A 61 -0.10 -4.08 -0.85
N ILE A 62 1.09 -3.48 -0.87
CA ILE A 62 1.76 -3.07 -2.13
C ILE A 62 2.38 -4.29 -2.80
N GLU A 63 3.12 -5.11 -2.05
CA GLU A 63 3.80 -6.31 -2.56
C GLU A 63 2.83 -7.30 -3.21
N SER A 64 1.61 -7.47 -2.68
CA SER A 64 0.63 -8.37 -3.29
C SER A 64 0.28 -7.96 -4.73
N PHE A 65 0.15 -6.66 -4.99
CA PHE A 65 -0.17 -6.16 -6.33
C PHE A 65 1.04 -6.06 -7.26
N GLU A 66 2.25 -5.92 -6.73
CA GLU A 66 3.47 -6.01 -7.54
C GLU A 66 3.68 -7.44 -8.04
N ILE A 67 3.43 -8.45 -7.19
CA ILE A 67 3.50 -9.87 -7.56
C ILE A 67 2.43 -10.20 -8.60
N GLU A 68 1.17 -9.82 -8.36
CA GLU A 68 0.07 -10.03 -9.33
C GLU A 68 0.41 -9.44 -10.70
N LYS A 69 0.98 -8.22 -10.72
CA LYS A 69 1.38 -7.58 -11.98
C LYS A 69 2.51 -8.33 -12.70
N ILE A 70 3.50 -8.83 -11.97
CA ILE A 70 4.60 -9.63 -12.54
C ILE A 70 4.06 -10.96 -13.09
N GLU A 71 3.16 -11.62 -12.36
CA GLU A 71 2.51 -12.86 -12.81
C GLU A 71 1.69 -12.65 -14.09
N GLU A 72 0.95 -11.54 -14.18
CA GLU A 72 0.24 -11.15 -15.40
C GLU A 72 1.18 -10.92 -16.58
N GLU A 73 2.30 -10.22 -16.38
CA GLU A 73 3.31 -9.95 -17.42
C GLU A 73 3.95 -11.26 -17.92
N ILE A 74 4.34 -12.18 -17.02
CA ILE A 74 4.93 -13.48 -17.39
C ILE A 74 3.96 -14.33 -18.23
N ASN A 75 2.68 -14.37 -17.84
CA ASN A 75 1.69 -15.20 -18.54
C ASN A 75 1.37 -14.66 -19.95
N GLN A 76 1.47 -13.34 -20.18
CA GLN A 76 1.27 -12.75 -21.50
C GLN A 76 2.40 -13.11 -22.48
N ASP A 77 3.64 -13.18 -21.99
CA ASP A 77 4.80 -13.55 -22.81
C ASP A 77 4.79 -15.03 -23.26
N GLU A 78 4.07 -15.92 -22.57
CA GLU A 78 3.91 -17.33 -22.97
C GLU A 78 2.81 -17.55 -24.04
N GLU A 79 1.83 -16.66 -24.16
CA GLU A 79 0.74 -16.76 -25.16
C GLU A 79 1.11 -16.18 -26.53
N ASP A 80 2.15 -15.33 -26.60
CA ASP A 80 2.63 -14.67 -27.84
C ASP A 80 3.74 -15.45 -28.59
N ILE A 81 3.99 -16.73 -28.22
CA ILE A 81 4.97 -17.64 -28.88
C ILE A 81 4.29 -18.75 -29.69
#